data_AF-A0A0E3SPL0-F1
#
_entry.id   AF-A0A0E3SPL0-F1
#
_cell.length_a   1.000
_cell.length_b   1.000
_cell.length_c   1.000
_cell.angle_alpha   90.00
_cell.angle_beta   90.00
_cell.angle_gamma   90.00
#
_symmetry.space_group_name_H-M   'P 1'
#
loop_
_entity.id
_entity.type
_entity.pdbx_description
1 polymer ?
#
loop_
_entity_poly.entity_id
_entity_poly.type
_entity_poly.pdbx_seq_one_letter_code
_entity_poly.pdbx_strand_id
1 'polypeptide(L)'
;MPGKFLIVVVSSRIILICGRTYHVSMVLSIILGSLALLAILIGLLLNIGVKKSDDSQGPVMYPKGYWLGRGIAIGILLGIPLGIVLGISTENIGLGIALGPAMGLALGSAIGSVLEKKHKENLRPLTEEERRVQRMLLVFTISFLILGVTVLFIIFYLLGRM
;
A
#
# COMPACT_ATOMS: atom_id res chain seq x y z
N MET A 1 -38.10 12.83 9.01
CA MET A 1 -38.52 11.60 9.71
C MET A 1 -37.71 11.48 10.99
N PRO A 2 -38.31 11.62 12.18
CA PRO A 2 -37.55 11.73 13.43
C PRO A 2 -37.09 10.35 13.92
N GLY A 3 -35.88 10.34 14.45
CA GLY A 3 -35.10 9.16 14.82
C GLY A 3 -35.70 8.34 15.95
N LYS A 4 -35.58 7.02 15.80
CA LYS A 4 -35.92 6.04 16.83
C LYS A 4 -34.83 6.07 17.91
N PHE A 5 -35.15 6.65 19.07
CA PHE A 5 -34.38 6.48 20.31
C PHE A 5 -34.84 5.16 20.96
N LEU A 6 -33.93 4.21 21.14
CA LEU A 6 -34.17 3.01 21.95
C LEU A 6 -33.56 3.25 23.33
N ILE A 7 -34.43 3.44 24.33
CA ILE A 7 -34.03 3.64 25.72
C ILE A 7 -33.94 2.27 26.38
N VAL A 8 -32.74 1.83 26.71
CA VAL A 8 -32.51 0.61 27.52
C VAL A 8 -32.22 1.06 28.95
N VAL A 9 -33.18 0.86 29.86
CA VAL A 9 -33.05 1.18 31.28
C VAL A 9 -32.46 -0.04 32.00
N VAL A 10 -31.19 0.04 32.38
CA VAL A 10 -30.59 -0.91 33.34
C VAL A 10 -30.29 -0.13 34.62
N SER A 11 -31.07 -0.43 35.66
CA SER A 11 -30.87 -0.10 37.08
C SER A 11 -30.03 1.16 37.39
N SER A 12 -30.72 2.29 37.58
CA SER A 12 -30.26 3.54 38.20
C SER A 12 -29.16 4.36 37.51
N ARG A 13 -28.71 4.02 36.29
CA ARG A 13 -27.88 4.93 35.47
C ARG A 13 -28.46 5.07 34.06
N ILE A 14 -29.04 6.24 33.77
CA ILE A 14 -29.49 6.61 32.42
C ILE A 14 -28.25 6.92 31.60
N ILE A 15 -27.77 5.94 30.84
CA ILE A 15 -26.66 6.10 29.91
C ILE A 15 -27.24 6.48 28.55
N LEU A 16 -27.30 7.78 28.30
CA LEU A 16 -27.87 8.39 27.10
C LEU A 16 -26.77 8.46 26.02
N ILE A 17 -26.60 7.39 25.24
CA ILE A 17 -25.63 7.38 24.12
C ILE A 17 -26.36 7.21 22.78
N CYS A 18 -27.13 8.27 22.50
CA CYS A 18 -28.05 8.54 21.41
C CYS A 18 -27.44 8.88 20.02
N GLY A 19 -26.23 8.48 19.62
CA GLY A 19 -25.63 9.01 18.37
C GLY A 19 -24.15 8.73 18.14
N ARG A 20 -23.33 9.24 19.07
CA ARG A 20 -21.87 9.25 18.96
C ARG A 20 -21.27 7.85 19.12
N THR A 21 -21.86 6.99 19.94
CA THR A 21 -21.37 5.63 20.23
C THR A 21 -21.49 4.67 19.06
N TYR A 22 -22.53 4.77 18.23
CA TYR A 22 -22.67 3.89 17.06
C TYR A 22 -21.60 4.21 16.03
N HIS A 23 -21.31 5.49 15.84
CA HIS A 23 -20.25 5.93 14.94
C HIS A 23 -18.87 5.49 15.46
N VAL A 24 -18.58 5.68 16.74
CA VAL A 24 -17.29 5.25 17.33
C VAL A 24 -17.14 3.72 17.31
N SER A 25 -18.19 2.97 17.63
CA SER A 25 -18.15 1.49 17.60
C SER A 25 -18.04 0.91 16.18
N MET A 26 -18.66 1.54 15.19
CA MET A 26 -18.56 1.14 13.78
C MET A 26 -17.17 1.46 13.18
N VAL A 27 -16.57 2.59 13.55
CA VAL A 27 -15.19 2.91 13.15
C VAL A 27 -14.20 1.94 13.81
N LEU A 28 -14.39 1.66 15.10
CA LEU A 28 -13.55 0.74 15.85
C LEU A 28 -13.58 -0.68 15.26
N SER A 29 -14.75 -1.18 14.84
CA SER A 29 -14.85 -2.51 14.22
C SER A 29 -14.20 -2.59 12.84
N ILE A 30 -14.27 -1.54 12.03
CA ILE A 30 -13.60 -1.47 10.72
C ILE A 30 -12.08 -1.41 10.89
N ILE A 31 -11.59 -0.62 11.85
CA ILE A 31 -10.16 -0.53 12.16
C ILE A 31 -9.64 -1.86 12.70
N LEU A 32 -10.37 -2.52 13.62
CA LEU A 32 -9.99 -3.86 14.09
C LEU A 32 -10.01 -4.88 12.95
N GLY A 33 -10.99 -4.82 12.04
CA GLY A 33 -11.09 -5.72 10.89
C GLY A 33 -9.94 -5.55 9.89
N SER A 34 -9.54 -4.31 9.61
CA SER A 34 -8.40 -4.03 8.72
C SER A 34 -7.06 -4.40 9.36
N LEU A 35 -6.89 -4.17 10.67
CA LEU A 35 -5.74 -4.64 11.44
C LEU A 35 -5.65 -6.17 11.50
N ALA A 36 -6.77 -6.86 11.67
CA ALA A 36 -6.81 -8.32 11.65
C ALA A 36 -6.44 -8.89 10.27
N LEU A 37 -6.96 -8.29 9.19
CA LEU A 37 -6.58 -8.63 7.81
C LEU A 37 -5.08 -8.40 7.54
N LEU A 38 -4.53 -7.29 8.03
CA LEU A 38 -3.10 -6.99 7.98
C LEU A 38 -2.26 -8.03 8.74
N ALA A 39 -2.68 -8.41 9.93
CA ALA A 39 -1.99 -9.41 10.75
C ALA A 39 -2.00 -10.80 10.09
N ILE A 40 -3.13 -11.21 9.51
CA ILE A 40 -3.26 -12.47 8.76
C ILE A 40 -2.34 -12.44 7.54
N LEU A 41 -2.29 -11.32 6.82
CA LEU A 41 -1.40 -11.16 5.69
C LEU A 41 0.08 -11.26 6.10
N ILE A 42 0.48 -10.56 7.16
CA ILE A 42 1.84 -10.60 7.69
C ILE A 42 2.19 -12.02 8.14
N GLY A 43 1.26 -12.72 8.82
CA GLY A 43 1.41 -14.12 9.17
C GLY A 43 1.61 -15.01 7.94
N LEU A 44 0.88 -14.77 6.85
CA LEU A 44 1.03 -15.47 5.58
C LEU A 44 2.41 -15.21 4.94
N LEU A 45 2.86 -13.95 4.96
CA LEU A 45 4.18 -13.54 4.46
C LEU A 45 5.34 -14.12 5.28
N LEU A 46 5.21 -14.14 6.61
CA LEU A 46 6.19 -14.77 7.51
C LEU A 46 6.25 -16.29 7.29
N ASN A 47 5.12 -16.93 7.02
CA ASN A 47 5.04 -18.36 6.75
C ASN A 47 5.69 -18.77 5.40
N ILE A 48 5.83 -17.83 4.46
CA ILE A 48 6.50 -18.06 3.16
C ILE A 48 8.02 -18.10 3.28
N GLY A 49 8.59 -17.80 4.46
CA GLY A 49 9.97 -18.11 4.74
C GLY A 49 10.93 -17.10 4.11
N VAL A 50 11.62 -16.39 4.99
CA VAL A 50 12.88 -15.71 4.67
C VAL A 50 13.89 -16.80 4.34
N LYS A 51 13.85 -17.30 3.10
CA LYS A 51 14.90 -18.15 2.57
C LYS A 51 16.12 -17.26 2.41
N LYS A 52 16.97 -17.28 3.44
CA LYS A 52 18.24 -16.58 3.52
C LYS A 52 19.04 -16.91 2.26
N SER A 53 19.25 -15.90 1.42
CA SER A 53 20.03 -16.00 0.19
C SER A 53 21.46 -16.38 0.57
N ASP A 54 21.84 -17.59 0.19
CA ASP A 54 23.19 -18.12 0.30
C ASP A 54 24.09 -17.38 -0.70
N ASP A 55 25.16 -16.77 -0.19
CA ASP A 55 26.16 -16.03 -0.95
C ASP A 55 27.10 -17.04 -1.63
N SER A 56 26.64 -17.60 -2.75
CA SER A 56 27.48 -18.42 -3.63
C SER A 56 27.86 -17.60 -4.87
N GLN A 57 29.08 -17.07 -4.85
CA GLN A 57 29.73 -16.33 -5.93
C GLN A 57 29.97 -17.22 -7.16
N GLY A 58 28.94 -17.43 -7.97
CA GLY A 58 29.04 -17.73 -9.39
C GLY A 58 28.74 -16.47 -10.23
N PRO A 59 28.88 -16.50 -11.56
CA PRO A 59 28.39 -15.41 -12.41
C PRO A 59 26.89 -15.21 -12.16
N VAL A 60 26.53 -14.09 -11.53
CA VAL A 60 25.18 -13.83 -11.03
C VAL A 60 24.26 -13.52 -12.21
N MET A 61 23.49 -14.52 -12.65
CA MET A 61 22.45 -14.36 -13.67
C MET A 61 21.16 -13.82 -13.03
N TYR A 62 20.76 -12.61 -13.41
CA TYR A 62 19.57 -11.94 -12.87
C TYR A 62 18.33 -12.22 -13.73
N PRO A 63 17.13 -12.39 -13.13
CA PRO A 63 15.91 -12.51 -13.90
C PRO A 63 15.64 -11.23 -14.69
N LYS A 64 15.08 -11.39 -15.89
CA LYS A 64 14.63 -10.28 -16.73
C LYS A 64 13.71 -9.34 -15.93
N GLY A 65 13.97 -8.04 -16.00
CA GLY A 65 13.27 -7.03 -15.20
C GLY A 65 13.90 -6.74 -13.82
N TYR A 66 14.96 -7.44 -13.38
CA TYR A 66 15.64 -7.14 -12.12
C TYR A 66 16.21 -5.71 -12.09
N TRP A 67 16.96 -5.33 -13.12
CA TRP A 67 17.52 -3.98 -13.25
C TRP A 67 16.45 -2.91 -13.46
N LEU A 68 15.36 -3.27 -14.15
CA LEU A 68 14.21 -2.39 -14.31
C LEU A 68 13.54 -2.11 -12.96
N GLY A 69 13.28 -3.14 -12.17
CA GLY A 69 12.70 -3.00 -10.83
C GLY A 69 13.58 -2.17 -9.89
N ARG A 70 14.90 -2.35 -9.96
CA ARG A 70 15.84 -1.55 -9.16
C ARG A 70 15.89 -0.09 -9.61
N GLY A 71 15.84 0.15 -10.91
CA GLY A 71 15.69 1.50 -11.47
C GLY A 71 14.41 2.17 -10.98
N ILE A 72 13.27 1.47 -11.03
CA ILE A 72 11.98 1.96 -10.53
C ILE A 72 12.06 2.28 -9.04
N ALA A 73 12.67 1.42 -8.22
CA ALA A 73 12.82 1.66 -6.79
C ALA A 73 13.63 2.94 -6.50
N ILE A 74 14.75 3.13 -7.21
CA ILE A 74 15.57 4.36 -7.10
C ILE A 74 14.77 5.57 -7.57
N GLY A 75 14.06 5.45 -8.69
CA GLY A 75 13.22 6.52 -9.23
C GLY A 75 12.13 6.94 -8.24
N ILE A 76 11.38 6.01 -7.65
CA ILE A 76 10.36 6.31 -6.64
C ILE A 76 10.98 6.96 -5.39
N LEU A 77 12.12 6.45 -4.92
CA LEU A 77 12.84 6.99 -3.77
C LEU A 77 13.21 8.47 -3.97
N LEU A 78 13.55 8.87 -5.20
CA LEU A 78 13.84 10.25 -5.55
C LEU A 78 12.58 11.06 -5.89
N GLY A 79 11.60 10.44 -6.55
CA GLY A 79 10.39 11.10 -7.05
C GLY A 79 9.43 11.50 -5.94
N ILE A 80 9.21 10.67 -4.93
CA ILE A 80 8.33 10.99 -3.79
C ILE A 80 8.77 12.27 -3.06
N PRO A 81 10.02 12.40 -2.58
CA PRO A 81 10.44 13.63 -1.89
C PRO A 81 10.39 14.85 -2.80
N LEU A 82 10.76 14.71 -4.09
CA LEU A 82 10.63 15.80 -5.06
C LEU A 82 9.17 16.25 -5.24
N GLY A 83 8.24 15.30 -5.35
CA GLY A 83 6.81 15.61 -5.43
C GLY A 83 6.30 16.32 -4.18
N ILE A 84 6.70 15.87 -2.99
CA ILE A 84 6.33 16.51 -1.73
C ILE A 84 6.83 17.96 -1.69
N VAL A 85 8.10 18.21 -2.02
CA VAL A 85 8.68 19.56 -2.05
C VAL A 85 7.94 20.45 -3.04
N LEU A 86 7.64 19.94 -4.25
CA LEU A 86 6.87 20.68 -5.25
C LEU A 86 5.44 20.98 -4.78
N GLY A 87 4.78 20.03 -4.13
CA GLY A 87 3.44 20.21 -3.58
C GLY A 87 3.39 21.25 -2.45
N ILE A 88 4.40 21.27 -1.58
CA ILE A 88 4.53 22.29 -0.54
C ILE A 88 4.83 23.66 -1.16
N SER A 89 5.77 23.73 -2.11
CA SER A 89 6.19 24.98 -2.75
C SER A 89 5.08 25.65 -3.58
N THR A 90 4.13 24.85 -4.09
CA THR A 90 2.99 25.35 -4.88
C THR A 90 1.73 25.54 -4.04
N GLU A 91 1.83 25.39 -2.72
CA GLU A 91 0.70 25.37 -1.77
C GLU A 91 -0.41 24.37 -2.16
N ASN A 92 -0.08 23.40 -3.01
CA ASN A 92 -0.99 22.40 -3.54
C ASN A 92 -0.41 21.00 -3.32
N ILE A 93 -0.70 20.47 -2.13
CA ILE A 93 -0.29 19.12 -1.72
C ILE A 93 -0.84 18.06 -2.69
N GLY A 94 -2.00 18.30 -3.29
CA GLY A 94 -2.60 17.40 -4.29
C GLY A 94 -1.73 17.22 -5.53
N LEU A 95 -1.12 18.31 -6.02
CA LEU A 95 -0.16 18.24 -7.13
C LEU A 95 1.09 17.44 -6.74
N GLY A 96 1.61 17.62 -5.53
CA GLY A 96 2.77 16.87 -5.05
C GLY A 96 2.53 15.36 -4.93
N ILE A 97 1.35 14.97 -4.41
CA ILE A 97 0.94 13.57 -4.30
C ILE A 97 0.78 12.91 -5.67
N ALA A 98 0.29 13.64 -6.68
CA ALA A 98 0.14 13.11 -8.03
C ALA A 98 1.48 13.05 -8.78
N LEU A 99 2.29 14.11 -8.71
CA LEU A 99 3.52 14.23 -9.49
C LEU A 99 4.68 13.41 -8.94
N GLY A 100 4.79 13.25 -7.62
CA GLY A 100 5.92 12.53 -7.01
C GLY A 100 6.06 11.08 -7.50
N PRO A 101 5.03 10.24 -7.35
CA PRO A 101 5.04 8.87 -7.86
C PRO A 101 5.17 8.82 -9.39
N ALA A 102 4.53 9.74 -10.12
CA ALA A 102 4.59 9.77 -11.59
C ALA A 102 6.01 10.08 -12.11
N MET A 103 6.65 11.11 -11.56
CA MET A 103 8.05 11.44 -11.86
C MET A 103 8.98 10.30 -11.45
N GLY A 104 8.77 9.72 -10.27
CA GLY A 104 9.59 8.62 -9.78
C GLY A 104 9.50 7.36 -10.66
N LEU A 105 8.30 7.00 -11.11
CA LEU A 105 8.08 5.90 -12.06
C LEU A 105 8.72 6.20 -13.42
N ALA A 106 8.55 7.42 -13.95
CA ALA A 106 9.12 7.81 -15.24
C ALA A 106 10.66 7.75 -15.22
N LEU A 107 11.28 8.42 -14.25
CA LEU A 107 12.73 8.43 -14.07
C LEU A 107 13.27 7.02 -13.79
N GLY A 108 12.62 6.28 -12.90
CA GLY A 108 13.04 4.96 -12.52
C GLY A 108 12.94 3.93 -13.66
N SER A 109 11.88 4.01 -14.46
CA SER A 109 11.74 3.16 -15.65
C SER A 109 12.80 3.46 -16.71
N ALA A 110 13.15 4.74 -16.91
CA ALA A 110 14.21 5.15 -17.83
C ALA A 110 15.59 4.64 -17.37
N ILE A 111 15.95 4.88 -16.11
CA ILE A 111 17.21 4.40 -15.51
C ILE A 111 17.27 2.87 -15.57
N GLY A 112 16.21 2.20 -15.15
CA GLY A 112 16.12 0.75 -15.13
C GLY A 112 16.27 0.12 -16.52
N SER A 113 15.64 0.72 -17.54
CA SER A 113 15.75 0.27 -18.93
C SER A 113 17.16 0.42 -19.49
N VAL A 114 17.87 1.51 -19.14
CA VAL A 114 19.27 1.72 -19.55
C VAL A 114 20.19 0.70 -18.87
N LEU A 115 20.00 0.45 -17.57
CA LEU A 115 20.78 -0.55 -16.83
C LEU A 115 20.54 -1.96 -17.36
N GLU A 116 19.28 -2.30 -17.70
CA GLU A 116 18.93 -3.61 -18.28
C GLU A 116 19.57 -3.81 -19.65
N LYS A 117 19.66 -2.75 -20.48
CA LYS A 117 20.37 -2.80 -21.77
C LYS A 117 21.88 -3.00 -21.60
N LYS A 118 22.51 -2.40 -20.59
CA LYS A 118 23.95 -2.57 -20.31
C LYS A 118 24.29 -3.98 -19.82
N HIS A 119 23.40 -4.62 -19.06
CA HIS A 119 23.67 -5.92 -18.42
C HIS A 119 23.01 -7.11 -19.14
N LYS A 120 22.72 -6.99 -20.44
CA LYS A 120 21.99 -8.02 -21.21
C LYS A 120 22.63 -9.41 -21.16
N GLU A 121 23.95 -9.47 -21.11
CA GLU A 121 24.71 -10.73 -21.07
C GLU A 121 24.53 -11.53 -19.77
N ASN A 122 24.05 -10.88 -18.69
CA ASN A 122 23.81 -11.51 -17.38
C ASN A 122 22.32 -11.68 -17.06
N LEU A 123 21.44 -11.66 -18.08
CA LEU A 123 19.98 -11.77 -17.91
C LEU A 123 19.47 -13.16 -18.27
N ARG A 124 18.79 -13.82 -17.32
CA ARG A 124 17.99 -15.03 -17.58
C ARG A 124 16.53 -14.67 -17.89
N PRO A 125 15.83 -15.42 -18.76
CA PRO A 125 14.39 -15.22 -18.97
C PRO A 125 13.61 -15.51 -17.68
N LEU A 126 12.47 -14.82 -17.50
CA LEU A 126 11.59 -15.01 -16.36
C LEU A 126 10.92 -16.39 -16.45
N THR A 127 10.99 -17.18 -15.38
CA THR A 127 10.37 -18.52 -15.33
C THR A 127 8.85 -18.37 -15.11
N GLU A 128 8.04 -19.28 -15.64
CA GLU A 128 6.57 -19.20 -15.45
C GLU A 128 6.14 -19.30 -13.98
N GLU A 129 6.91 -19.99 -13.14
CA GLU A 129 6.68 -20.01 -11.68
C GLU A 129 6.87 -18.63 -11.03
N GLU A 130 7.94 -17.92 -11.39
CA GLU A 130 8.22 -16.57 -10.88
C GLU A 130 7.13 -15.58 -11.34
N ARG A 131 6.67 -15.73 -12.59
CA ARG A 131 5.59 -14.92 -13.14
C ARG A 131 4.27 -15.15 -12.39
N ARG A 132 3.96 -16.39 -11.99
CA ARG A 132 2.79 -16.71 -11.16
C ARG A 132 2.88 -16.03 -9.81
N VAL A 133 4.02 -16.11 -9.12
CA VAL A 133 4.24 -15.44 -7.82
C VAL A 133 4.16 -13.92 -7.97
N GLN A 134 4.78 -13.35 -9.00
CA GLN A 134 4.75 -11.91 -9.25
C GLN A 134 3.33 -11.42 -9.54
N ARG A 135 2.54 -12.18 -10.32
CA ARG A 135 1.14 -11.85 -10.57
C ARG A 135 0.29 -11.96 -9.31
N MET A 136 0.49 -13.02 -8.52
CA MET A 136 -0.19 -13.20 -7.24
C MET A 136 0.15 -12.04 -6.29
N LEU A 137 1.41 -11.66 -6.18
CA LEU A 137 1.88 -10.56 -5.34
C LEU A 137 1.36 -9.20 -5.83
N LEU A 138 1.32 -8.98 -7.14
CA LEU A 138 0.74 -7.76 -7.73
C LEU A 138 -0.76 -7.64 -7.43
N VAL A 139 -1.53 -8.71 -7.67
CA VAL A 139 -2.97 -8.75 -7.34
C VAL A 139 -3.18 -8.53 -5.85
N PHE A 140 -2.33 -9.15 -5.02
CA PHE A 140 -2.35 -8.98 -3.58
C PHE A 140 -2.09 -7.51 -3.17
N THR A 141 -1.05 -6.86 -3.71
CA THR A 141 -0.74 -5.45 -3.47
C THR A 141 -1.87 -4.52 -3.91
N ILE A 142 -2.46 -4.75 -5.09
CA ILE A 142 -3.59 -3.95 -5.59
C ILE A 142 -4.81 -4.11 -4.67
N SER A 143 -5.12 -5.35 -4.25
CA SER A 143 -6.21 -5.63 -3.32
C SER A 143 -6.02 -4.88 -1.99
N PHE A 144 -4.80 -4.86 -1.46
CA PHE A 144 -4.48 -4.15 -0.23
C PHE A 144 -4.60 -2.63 -0.37
N LEU A 145 -4.13 -2.08 -1.49
CA LEU A 145 -4.25 -0.66 -1.81
C LEU A 145 -5.72 -0.22 -1.90
N ILE A 146 -6.57 -0.99 -2.58
CA ILE A 146 -8.01 -0.71 -2.71
C ILE A 146 -8.69 -0.75 -1.34
N LEU A 147 -8.40 -1.75 -0.51
CA LEU A 147 -8.93 -1.82 0.86
C LEU A 147 -8.51 -0.60 1.69
N GLY A 148 -7.24 -0.20 1.63
CA GLY A 148 -6.74 0.98 2.34
C GLY A 148 -7.44 2.27 1.92
N VAL A 149 -7.60 2.50 0.61
CA VAL A 149 -8.31 3.68 0.08
C VAL A 149 -9.79 3.66 0.47
N THR A 150 -10.44 2.50 0.43
CA THR A 150 -11.85 2.35 0.85
C THR A 150 -12.03 2.71 2.32
N VAL A 151 -11.14 2.23 3.19
CA VAL A 151 -11.16 2.55 4.62
C VAL A 151 -10.93 4.05 4.86
N LEU A 152 -9.97 4.65 4.16
CA LEU A 152 -9.69 6.09 4.26
C LEU A 152 -10.92 6.93 3.85
N PHE A 153 -11.61 6.55 2.77
CA PHE A 153 -12.81 7.25 2.32
C PHE A 153 -13.96 7.14 3.32
N ILE A 154 -14.17 5.96 3.92
CA ILE A 154 -15.16 5.77 4.98
C ILE A 154 -14.84 6.64 6.19
N ILE A 155 -13.57 6.66 6.61
CA ILE A 155 -13.10 7.50 7.73
C ILE A 155 -13.38 8.98 7.44
N PHE A 156 -13.02 9.48 6.25
CA PHE A 156 -13.25 10.87 5.86
C PHE A 156 -14.75 11.22 5.80
N TYR A 157 -15.58 10.34 5.23
CA TYR A 157 -17.04 10.52 5.18
C TYR A 157 -17.67 10.58 6.58
N LEU A 158 -17.17 9.78 7.51
CA LEU A 158 -17.63 9.79 8.90
C LEU A 158 -17.13 11.01 9.69
N LEU A 159 -15.89 11.46 9.43
CA LEU A 159 -15.32 12.68 10.03
C LEU A 159 -16.00 13.95 9.53
N GLY A 160 -16.27 14.06 8.23
CA GLY A 160 -16.94 15.21 7.62
C GLY A 160 -18.44 15.29 7.90
N ARG A 161 -19.04 14.25 8.49
CA ARG A 161 -20.43 14.24 8.97
C ARG A 161 -20.57 14.75 10.42
N MET A 162 -19.48 15.16 11.07
CA MET A 162 -19.50 15.79 12.40
C MET A 162 -19.78 17.29 12.35
#